data_AF-A0A6H1ZID2-F1
#
_entry.id   AF-A0A6H1ZID2-F1
#
_cell.length_a   1.000
_cell.length_b   1.000
_cell.length_c   1.000
_cell.angle_alpha   90.00
_cell.angle_beta   90.00
_cell.angle_gamma   90.00
#
_symmetry.space_group_name_H-M   'P 1'
#
loop_
_entity.id
_entity.type
_entity.pdbx_description
1 polymer ?
#
loop_
_entity_poly.entity_id
_entity_poly.type
_entity_poly.pdbx_seq_one_letter_code
_entity_poly.pdbx_strand_id
1 'polypeptide(L)'
;MKPFNKTKLIGIERLLITLGIIILIGASFFAGIQLCKLYNELRYFNFEYMDSIGSATRQDLEDSKDISDESEEFDGSSADIIKINLMLNWVIDCESSGIHEDRWGEENEYGILQWKSETWDFLSDKYNYEGDWKNQDDQIELFLLTSEEDKIKHWSCYRAWLKENN
;
A
#
# COMPACT_ATOMS: atom_id res chain seq x y z
N MET A 1 43.61 -14.82 56.86
CA MET A 1 42.61 -14.75 55.77
C MET A 1 41.94 -13.38 55.82
N LYS A 2 42.00 -12.57 54.75
CA LYS A 2 41.34 -11.25 54.73
C LYS A 2 39.83 -11.44 54.44
N PRO A 3 38.91 -10.81 55.19
CA PRO A 3 37.48 -10.95 54.95
C PRO A 3 37.12 -10.32 53.60
N PHE A 4 36.39 -11.09 52.79
CA PHE A 4 35.92 -10.66 51.48
C PHE A 4 34.85 -9.57 51.66
N ASN A 5 35.08 -8.40 51.06
CA ASN A 5 34.23 -7.23 51.23
C ASN A 5 32.94 -7.36 50.39
N LYS A 6 31.86 -7.86 51.02
CA LYS A 6 30.55 -8.12 50.39
C LYS A 6 29.98 -6.91 49.64
N THR A 7 30.32 -5.69 50.04
CA THR A 7 29.81 -4.45 49.42
C THR A 7 30.27 -4.26 47.97
N LYS A 8 31.45 -4.79 47.60
CA LYS A 8 31.92 -4.75 46.20
C LYS A 8 31.16 -5.71 45.28
N LEU A 9 30.66 -6.82 45.81
CA LEU A 9 29.97 -7.85 45.04
C LEU A 9 28.59 -7.35 44.55
N ILE A 10 27.85 -6.65 45.43
CA ILE A 10 26.53 -6.08 45.11
C ILE A 10 26.61 -5.01 44.01
N GLY A 11 27.72 -4.26 43.94
CA GLY A 11 27.94 -3.27 42.88
C GLY A 11 28.11 -3.89 41.49
N ILE A 12 28.79 -5.04 41.41
CA ILE A 12 29.03 -5.75 40.14
C ILE A 12 27.72 -6.38 39.63
N GLU A 13 26.92 -6.99 40.51
CA GLU A 13 25.61 -7.57 40.13
C GLU A 13 24.66 -6.50 39.54
N ARG A 14 24.57 -5.32 40.17
CA ARG A 14 23.74 -4.22 39.66
C ARG A 14 24.22 -3.68 38.32
N LEU A 15 25.55 -3.66 38.09
CA LEU A 15 26.13 -3.24 36.81
C LEU A 15 25.78 -4.23 35.70
N LEU A 16 25.90 -5.54 35.96
CA LEU A 16 25.59 -6.59 35.00
C LEU A 16 24.10 -6.60 34.63
N ILE A 17 23.20 -6.42 35.60
CA ILE A 17 21.75 -6.32 35.33
C ILE A 17 21.44 -5.12 34.45
N THR A 18 22.00 -3.94 34.76
CA THR A 18 21.80 -2.72 33.96
C THR A 18 22.29 -2.89 32.52
N LEU A 19 23.47 -3.48 32.32
CA LEU A 19 24.00 -3.77 30.99
C LEU A 19 23.13 -4.76 30.21
N GLY A 20 22.62 -5.80 30.88
CA GLY A 20 21.69 -6.77 30.28
C GLY A 20 20.40 -6.12 29.76
N ILE A 21 19.83 -5.18 30.52
CA ILE A 21 18.62 -4.44 30.13
C ILE A 21 18.90 -3.56 28.90
N ILE A 22 20.03 -2.84 28.88
CA ILE A 22 20.39 -1.98 27.74
C ILE A 22 20.55 -2.80 26.46
N ILE A 23 21.19 -3.96 26.55
CA ILE A 23 21.37 -4.87 25.41
C ILE A 23 20.02 -5.39 24.91
N LEU A 24 19.11 -5.77 25.81
CA LEU A 24 17.76 -6.23 25.46
C LEU A 24 16.97 -5.14 24.74
N ILE A 25 16.95 -3.91 25.25
CA ILE A 25 16.25 -2.79 24.63
C ILE A 25 16.85 -2.47 23.26
N GLY A 26 18.18 -2.43 23.15
CA GLY A 26 18.87 -2.18 21.89
C GLY A 26 18.58 -3.24 20.83
N ALA A 27 18.53 -4.51 21.22
CA ALA A 27 18.21 -5.62 20.32
C ALA A 27 16.75 -5.54 19.82
N SER A 28 15.79 -5.23 20.70
CA SER A 28 14.39 -5.05 20.31
C SER A 28 14.20 -3.87 19.35
N PHE A 29 14.87 -2.75 19.59
CA PHE A 29 14.82 -1.58 18.70
C PHE A 29 15.40 -1.89 17.31
N PHE A 30 16.56 -2.56 17.26
CA PHE A 30 17.19 -2.94 16.00
C PHE A 30 16.33 -3.95 15.22
N ALA A 31 15.74 -4.95 15.89
CA ALA A 31 14.81 -5.89 15.28
C ALA A 31 13.57 -5.17 14.70
N GLY A 32 13.04 -4.16 15.41
CA GLY A 32 11.94 -3.33 14.92
C GLY A 32 12.29 -2.58 13.63
N ILE A 33 13.49 -1.99 13.55
CA ILE A 33 13.96 -1.31 12.32
C ILE A 33 14.08 -2.29 11.15
N GLN A 34 14.66 -3.47 11.38
CA GLN A 34 14.82 -4.48 10.32
C GLN A 34 13.47 -5.02 9.84
N LEU A 35 12.53 -5.25 10.77
CA LEU A 35 11.17 -5.67 10.42
C LEU A 35 10.41 -4.58 9.65
N CYS A 36 10.60 -3.30 10.00
CA CYS A 36 9.99 -2.19 9.26
C CYS A 36 10.56 -2.10 7.84
N LYS A 37 11.88 -2.29 7.69
CA LYS A 37 12.51 -2.33 6.36
C LYS A 37 12.02 -3.53 5.53
N LEU A 38 11.95 -4.71 6.13
CA LEU A 38 11.44 -5.92 5.48
C LEU A 38 9.96 -5.78 5.11
N TYR A 39 9.15 -5.16 5.96
CA TYR A 39 7.74 -4.88 5.67
C TYR A 39 7.59 -3.97 4.45
N ASN A 40 8.40 -2.91 4.37
CA ASN A 40 8.41 -2.04 3.19
C ASN A 40 8.85 -2.79 1.93
N GLU A 41 9.89 -3.63 1.99
CA GLU A 41 10.32 -4.44 0.84
C GLU A 41 9.27 -5.48 0.42
N LEU A 42 8.59 -6.12 1.37
CA LEU A 42 7.51 -7.07 1.10
C LEU A 42 6.24 -6.39 0.53
N ARG A 43 5.96 -5.14 0.91
CA ARG A 43 4.88 -4.33 0.32
C ARG A 43 5.09 -4.14 -1.19
N TYR A 44 6.33 -3.98 -1.63
CA TYR A 44 6.66 -3.93 -3.07
C TYR A 44 6.60 -5.32 -3.72
N PHE A 45 7.01 -6.37 -3.02
CA PHE A 45 7.04 -7.74 -3.57
C PHE A 45 5.65 -8.34 -3.83
N ASN A 46 4.65 -8.03 -2.99
CA ASN A 46 3.27 -8.47 -3.23
C ASN A 46 2.66 -7.87 -4.51
N PHE A 47 3.21 -6.76 -5.01
CA PHE A 47 2.73 -6.12 -6.22
C PHE A 47 3.28 -6.79 -7.50
N GLU A 48 4.55 -7.22 -7.50
CA GLU A 48 5.12 -8.03 -8.60
C GLU A 48 4.40 -9.38 -8.76
N TYR A 49 3.90 -9.98 -7.67
CA TYR A 49 3.14 -11.22 -7.73
C TYR A 49 1.76 -11.02 -8.39
N MET A 50 1.13 -9.86 -8.24
CA MET A 50 -0.11 -9.52 -8.95
C MET A 50 0.10 -9.37 -10.46
N ASP A 51 1.25 -8.82 -10.88
CA ASP A 51 1.66 -8.76 -12.30
C ASP A 51 1.90 -10.17 -12.90
N SER A 52 2.41 -11.10 -12.08
CA SER A 52 2.57 -12.51 -12.47
C SER A 52 1.25 -13.27 -12.59
N ILE A 53 0.23 -12.94 -11.79
CA ILE A 53 -1.10 -13.56 -11.90
C ILE A 53 -1.84 -13.02 -13.15
N GLY A 54 -1.69 -11.73 -13.46
CA GLY A 54 -2.23 -11.12 -14.68
C GLY A 54 -1.64 -11.66 -15.98
N SER A 55 -0.40 -12.17 -15.95
CA SER A 55 0.22 -12.86 -17.09
C SER A 55 -0.14 -14.35 -17.20
N ALA A 56 -0.40 -15.03 -16.07
CA ALA A 56 -0.83 -16.43 -16.09
C ALA A 56 -2.24 -16.63 -16.69
N THR A 57 -3.18 -15.71 -16.42
CA THR A 57 -4.51 -15.74 -17.05
C THR A 57 -4.48 -15.45 -18.55
N ARG A 58 -3.45 -14.74 -19.04
CA ARG A 58 -3.28 -14.44 -20.47
C ARG A 58 -2.86 -15.66 -21.28
N GLN A 59 -2.10 -16.58 -20.68
CA GLN A 59 -1.58 -17.76 -21.37
C GLN A 59 -2.62 -18.87 -21.53
N ASP A 60 -3.61 -18.94 -20.62
CA ASP A 60 -4.75 -19.87 -20.72
C ASP A 60 -5.83 -19.38 -21.72
N LEU A 61 -5.78 -18.12 -22.14
CA LEU A 61 -6.69 -17.51 -23.13
C LEU A 61 -6.17 -17.59 -24.58
N GLU A 62 -4.91 -18.00 -24.79
CA GLU A 62 -4.35 -18.17 -26.15
C GLU A 62 -4.80 -19.46 -26.85
N ASP A 63 -5.39 -20.42 -26.13
CA ASP A 63 -5.88 -21.69 -26.69
C ASP A 63 -7.35 -21.66 -27.17
N SER A 64 -8.05 -20.52 -27.06
CA SER A 64 -9.43 -20.35 -27.57
C SER A 64 -9.52 -19.51 -28.85
N LYS A 65 -8.46 -19.54 -29.67
CA LYS A 65 -8.28 -18.69 -30.85
C LYS A 65 -9.08 -19.21 -32.06
N ASP A 66 -10.38 -18.91 -32.05
CA ASP A 66 -11.25 -19.00 -33.23
C ASP A 66 -12.39 -17.96 -33.17
N ILE A 67 -12.07 -16.71 -32.80
CA ILE A 67 -12.96 -15.57 -33.05
C ILE A 67 -12.11 -14.39 -33.53
N SER A 68 -12.38 -13.99 -34.77
CA SER A 68 -11.76 -12.90 -35.50
C SER A 68 -12.30 -11.53 -35.10
N ASP A 69 -11.39 -10.56 -35.23
CA ASP A 69 -11.57 -9.13 -35.48
C ASP A 69 -11.74 -8.19 -34.28
N GLU A 70 -10.75 -7.30 -34.19
CA GLU A 70 -10.64 -6.03 -33.44
C GLU A 70 -10.39 -6.12 -31.92
N SER A 71 -9.27 -6.74 -31.52
CA SER A 71 -8.61 -6.38 -30.26
C SER A 71 -7.43 -5.47 -30.55
N GLU A 72 -7.57 -4.16 -30.30
CA GLU A 72 -6.43 -3.24 -30.22
C GLU A 72 -5.46 -3.78 -29.17
N GLU A 73 -4.27 -4.17 -29.62
CA GLU A 73 -3.18 -4.66 -28.79
C GLU A 73 -2.70 -3.48 -27.92
N PHE A 74 -3.11 -3.48 -26.64
CA PHE A 74 -2.66 -2.49 -25.67
C PHE A 74 -1.14 -2.64 -25.46
N ASP A 75 -0.35 -1.79 -26.12
CA ASP A 75 1.12 -1.78 -26.07
C ASP A 75 1.71 -1.21 -24.77
N GLY A 76 0.86 -0.89 -23.79
CA GLY A 76 1.17 -0.21 -22.53
C GLY A 76 2.63 -0.37 -22.11
N SER A 77 3.43 0.65 -22.41
CA SER A 77 4.86 0.64 -22.09
C SER A 77 5.04 0.36 -20.61
N SER A 78 5.99 -0.52 -20.26
CA SER A 78 6.35 -0.80 -18.86
C SER A 78 6.54 0.46 -17.99
N ALA A 79 6.96 1.58 -18.61
CA ALA A 79 7.09 2.86 -17.93
C ALA A 79 5.74 3.45 -17.46
N ASP A 80 4.67 3.27 -18.23
CA ASP A 80 3.33 3.79 -17.90
C ASP A 80 2.71 3.01 -16.76
N ILE A 81 2.87 1.68 -16.75
CA ILE A 81 2.44 0.81 -15.65
C ILE A 81 3.16 1.21 -14.35
N ILE A 82 4.48 1.41 -14.40
CA ILE A 82 5.27 1.86 -13.25
C ILE A 82 4.77 3.22 -12.75
N LYS A 83 4.49 4.16 -13.65
CA LYS A 83 3.99 5.49 -13.29
C LYS A 83 2.62 5.41 -12.61
N ILE A 84 1.71 4.60 -13.12
CA ILE A 84 0.38 4.36 -12.54
C ILE A 84 0.53 3.76 -11.13
N ASN A 85 1.40 2.78 -10.94
CA ASN A 85 1.62 2.15 -9.65
C ASN A 85 2.22 3.12 -8.62
N LEU A 86 3.17 3.97 -9.04
CA LEU A 86 3.73 5.00 -8.16
C LEU A 86 2.68 6.04 -7.76
N MET A 87 1.87 6.49 -8.71
CA MET A 87 0.73 7.38 -8.45
C MET A 87 -0.23 6.76 -7.44
N LEU A 88 -0.72 5.55 -7.71
CA LEU A 88 -1.74 4.91 -6.89
C LEU A 88 -1.25 4.70 -5.46
N ASN A 89 -0.02 4.19 -5.29
CA ASN A 89 0.56 4.00 -3.97
C ASN A 89 0.70 5.31 -3.20
N TRP A 90 1.11 6.39 -3.88
CA TRP A 90 1.22 7.71 -3.26
C TRP A 90 -0.15 8.24 -2.83
N VAL A 91 -1.17 8.12 -3.68
CA VAL A 91 -2.53 8.59 -3.38
C VAL A 91 -3.11 7.81 -2.20
N ILE A 92 -3.00 6.49 -2.20
CA ILE A 92 -3.47 5.64 -1.09
C ILE A 92 -2.75 6.00 0.23
N ASP A 93 -1.44 6.22 0.19
CA ASP A 93 -0.68 6.60 1.39
C ASP A 93 -1.12 7.97 1.93
N CYS A 94 -1.38 8.93 1.03
CA CYS A 94 -1.87 10.25 1.39
C CYS A 94 -3.31 10.21 1.96
N GLU A 95 -4.23 9.47 1.34
CA GLU A 95 -5.64 9.42 1.74
C GLU A 95 -5.85 8.60 3.02
N SER A 96 -5.28 7.39 3.07
CA SER A 96 -5.59 6.41 4.10
C SER A 96 -4.36 5.90 4.86
N SER A 97 -3.18 6.47 4.64
CA SER A 97 -1.93 5.94 5.23
C SER A 97 -1.72 4.45 4.92
N GLY A 98 -2.29 3.97 3.80
CA GLY A 98 -2.31 2.56 3.43
C GLY A 98 -3.21 1.66 4.28
N ILE A 99 -4.16 2.20 5.04
CA ILE A 99 -5.10 1.40 5.85
C ILE A 99 -6.30 1.03 5.00
N HIS A 100 -6.51 -0.27 4.85
CA HIS A 100 -7.39 -0.82 3.82
C HIS A 100 -8.88 -0.90 4.19
N GLU A 101 -9.20 -1.32 5.42
CA GLU A 101 -10.57 -1.63 5.85
C GLU A 101 -10.97 -0.83 7.09
N ASP A 102 -12.28 -0.65 7.28
CA ASP A 102 -12.91 0.00 8.44
C ASP A 102 -12.42 1.42 8.75
N ARG A 103 -11.72 2.07 7.81
CA ARG A 103 -11.27 3.45 7.94
C ARG A 103 -12.31 4.41 7.38
N TRP A 104 -12.93 5.15 8.29
CA TRP A 104 -13.82 6.26 7.97
C TRP A 104 -13.06 7.58 8.06
N GLY A 105 -13.20 8.41 7.02
CA GLY A 105 -12.72 9.78 7.00
C GLY A 105 -13.64 10.74 7.76
N GLU A 106 -13.24 12.00 7.81
CA GLU A 106 -13.95 13.03 8.57
C GLU A 106 -15.31 13.40 7.92
N GLU A 107 -15.42 13.25 6.61
CA GLU A 107 -16.59 13.64 5.83
C GLU A 107 -17.36 12.43 5.28
N ASN A 108 -17.44 11.34 6.06
CA ASN A 108 -18.12 10.10 5.68
C ASN A 108 -17.51 9.43 4.44
N GLU A 109 -16.18 9.52 4.35
CA GLU A 109 -15.34 8.86 3.35
C GLU A 109 -14.95 7.47 3.82
N TYR A 110 -14.73 6.51 2.91
CA TYR A 110 -14.43 5.13 3.26
C TYR A 110 -13.23 4.56 2.50
N GLY A 111 -12.48 3.67 3.16
CA GLY A 111 -11.53 2.76 2.52
C GLY A 111 -10.19 3.38 2.14
N ILE A 112 -9.43 2.68 1.28
CA ILE A 112 -8.06 3.04 0.91
C ILE A 112 -7.94 4.39 0.20
N LEU A 113 -8.97 4.76 -0.55
CA LEU A 113 -9.01 5.97 -1.36
C LEU A 113 -9.94 7.02 -0.78
N GLN A 114 -10.50 6.77 0.42
CA GLN A 114 -11.40 7.71 1.11
C GLN A 114 -12.57 8.16 0.19
N TRP A 115 -13.25 7.20 -0.41
CA TRP A 115 -14.40 7.46 -1.28
C TRP A 115 -15.59 8.01 -0.48
N LYS A 116 -16.18 9.11 -0.96
CA LYS A 116 -17.54 9.52 -0.56
C LYS A 116 -18.54 8.68 -1.34
N SER A 117 -19.58 8.19 -0.66
CA SER A 117 -20.67 7.42 -1.29
C SER A 117 -21.27 8.17 -2.49
N GLU A 118 -21.51 9.47 -2.35
CA GLU A 118 -22.11 10.29 -3.42
C GLU A 118 -21.21 10.40 -4.67
N THR A 119 -19.89 10.45 -4.47
CA THR A 119 -18.92 10.46 -5.57
C THR A 119 -18.83 9.08 -6.22
N TRP A 120 -18.83 8.02 -5.42
CA TRP A 120 -18.87 6.64 -5.88
C TRP A 120 -20.08 6.38 -6.76
N ASP A 121 -21.28 6.67 -6.25
CA ASP A 121 -22.54 6.43 -6.95
C ASP A 121 -22.57 7.19 -8.28
N PHE A 122 -22.17 8.47 -8.27
CA PHE A 122 -22.10 9.27 -9.48
C PHE A 122 -21.17 8.70 -10.55
N LEU A 123 -19.97 8.25 -10.17
CA LEU A 123 -18.99 7.73 -11.13
C LEU A 123 -19.37 6.32 -11.58
N SER A 124 -19.84 5.48 -10.67
CA SER A 124 -20.30 4.14 -10.99
C SER A 124 -21.44 4.17 -12.01
N ASP A 125 -22.44 5.04 -11.77
CA ASP A 125 -23.54 5.26 -12.71
C ASP A 125 -23.03 5.81 -14.06
N LYS A 126 -22.12 6.79 -14.03
CA LYS A 126 -21.59 7.42 -15.25
C LYS A 126 -20.84 6.43 -16.15
N TYR A 127 -20.09 5.52 -15.55
CA TYR A 127 -19.25 4.55 -16.26
C TYR A 127 -19.90 3.18 -16.41
N ASN A 128 -21.14 3.01 -15.94
CA ASN A 128 -21.83 1.72 -15.87
C ASN A 128 -20.94 0.65 -15.19
N TYR A 129 -20.31 1.05 -14.07
CA TYR A 129 -19.44 0.21 -13.27
C TYR A 129 -20.24 -0.46 -12.15
N GLU A 130 -20.21 -1.78 -12.10
CA GLU A 130 -20.86 -2.58 -11.05
C GLU A 130 -19.79 -3.09 -10.08
N GLY A 131 -19.64 -2.43 -8.93
CA GLY A 131 -18.71 -2.84 -7.87
C GLY A 131 -19.15 -2.37 -6.49
N ASP A 132 -18.46 -2.83 -5.45
CA ASP A 132 -18.70 -2.45 -4.07
C ASP A 132 -17.71 -1.36 -3.62
N TRP A 133 -18.20 -0.17 -3.29
CA TRP A 133 -17.38 0.93 -2.80
C TRP A 133 -16.60 0.62 -1.51
N LYS A 134 -16.95 -0.45 -0.80
CA LYS A 134 -16.21 -0.93 0.36
C LYS A 134 -15.13 -1.96 0.04
N ASN A 135 -15.16 -2.55 -1.14
CA ASN A 135 -14.12 -3.47 -1.61
C ASN A 135 -12.89 -2.68 -2.09
N GLN A 136 -11.69 -3.16 -1.78
CA GLN A 136 -10.46 -2.46 -2.12
C GLN A 136 -10.18 -2.46 -3.64
N ASP A 137 -10.36 -3.60 -4.29
CA ASP A 137 -10.03 -3.78 -5.69
C ASP A 137 -10.99 -2.95 -6.55
N ASP A 138 -12.29 -2.96 -6.20
CA ASP A 138 -13.29 -2.12 -6.83
C ASP A 138 -12.97 -0.63 -6.70
N GLN A 139 -12.46 -0.20 -5.54
CA GLN A 139 -12.03 1.18 -5.32
C GLN A 139 -10.90 1.59 -6.23
N ILE A 140 -9.92 0.71 -6.44
CA ILE A 140 -8.78 0.95 -7.33
C ILE A 140 -9.24 0.98 -8.78
N GLU A 141 -10.05 0.00 -9.18
CA GLU A 141 -10.54 -0.13 -10.54
C GLU A 141 -11.34 1.11 -10.96
N LEU A 142 -12.32 1.51 -10.15
CA LEU A 142 -13.11 2.72 -10.43
C LEU A 142 -12.24 3.97 -10.44
N PHE A 143 -11.24 4.09 -9.57
CA PHE A 143 -10.31 5.23 -9.57
C PHE A 143 -9.50 5.30 -10.86
N LEU A 144 -8.93 4.17 -11.32
CA LEU A 144 -8.15 4.13 -12.57
C LEU A 144 -9.03 4.43 -13.78
N LEU A 145 -10.27 3.93 -13.80
CA LEU A 145 -11.24 4.22 -14.86
C LEU A 145 -11.62 5.71 -14.93
N THR A 146 -11.57 6.40 -13.79
CA THR A 146 -12.07 7.77 -13.64
C THR A 146 -10.97 8.80 -13.40
N SER A 147 -9.69 8.42 -13.49
CA SER A 147 -8.55 9.28 -13.13
C SER A 147 -8.42 10.53 -14.00
N GLU A 148 -9.00 10.53 -15.19
CA GLU A 148 -9.05 11.67 -16.10
C GLU A 148 -10.26 12.59 -15.90
N GLU A 149 -11.20 12.22 -15.04
CA GLU A 149 -12.40 13.01 -14.75
C GLU A 149 -12.10 14.23 -13.87
N ASP A 150 -12.75 15.35 -14.17
CA ASP A 150 -12.58 16.60 -13.42
C ASP A 150 -12.89 16.43 -11.93
N LYS A 151 -13.88 15.59 -11.58
CA LYS A 151 -14.22 15.30 -10.18
C LYS A 151 -13.06 14.65 -9.43
N ILE A 152 -12.37 13.69 -10.06
CA ILE A 152 -11.22 13.01 -9.47
C ILE A 152 -10.00 13.95 -9.45
N LYS A 153 -9.79 14.77 -10.48
CA LYS A 153 -8.73 15.80 -10.50
C LYS A 153 -8.83 16.83 -9.36
N HIS A 154 -9.98 16.94 -8.69
CA HIS A 154 -10.17 17.77 -7.51
C HIS A 154 -9.89 17.08 -6.17
N TRP A 155 -9.71 15.75 -6.16
CA TRP A 155 -9.36 15.01 -4.95
C TRP A 155 -8.02 15.50 -4.39
N SER A 156 -7.97 15.77 -3.09
CA SER A 156 -6.86 16.50 -2.46
C SER A 156 -5.52 15.84 -2.71
N CYS A 157 -5.40 14.54 -2.45
CA CYS A 157 -4.15 13.82 -2.63
C CYS A 157 -3.82 13.65 -4.11
N TYR A 158 -4.75 13.18 -4.93
CA TYR A 158 -4.47 13.01 -6.36
C TYR A 158 -4.05 14.32 -7.05
N ARG A 159 -4.71 15.44 -6.72
CA ARG A 159 -4.33 16.77 -7.19
C ARG A 159 -2.95 17.20 -6.71
N ALA A 160 -2.56 16.86 -5.49
CA ALA A 160 -1.22 17.13 -4.99
C ALA A 160 -0.17 16.33 -5.78
N TRP A 161 -0.41 15.05 -6.03
CA TRP A 161 0.44 14.22 -6.87
C TRP A 161 0.61 14.80 -8.29
N LEU A 162 -0.50 15.22 -8.92
CA LEU A 162 -0.48 15.85 -10.25
C LEU A 162 0.35 17.14 -10.27
N LYS A 163 0.39 17.91 -9.18
CA LYS A 163 1.19 19.14 -9.08
C LYS A 163 2.69 18.87 -8.89
N GLU A 164 3.05 17.76 -8.27
CA GLU A 164 4.45 17.39 -8.03
C GLU A 164 5.09 16.73 -9.26
N ASN A 165 4.29 16.19 -10.19
CA ASN A 165 4.74 15.36 -11.29
C ASN A 165 4.41 15.92 -12.69
N ASN A 166 3.94 17.16 -12.80
CA ASN A 166 3.76 17.94 -14.05
C ASN A 166 4.62 19.20 -14.03
#